data_AF-A0A2W4J5B4-F1
#
_entry.id   AF-A0A2W4J5B4-F1
#
_cell.length_a   1.000
_cell.length_b   1.000
_cell.length_c   1.000
_cell.angle_alpha   90.00
_cell.angle_beta   90.00
_cell.angle_gamma   90.00
#
_symmetry.space_group_name_H-M   'P 1'
#
loop_
_entity.id
_entity.type
_entity.pdbx_description
1 polymer ?
#
loop_
_entity_poly.entity_id
_entity_poly.type
_entity_poly.pdbx_seq_one_letter_code
_entity_poly.pdbx_strand_id
1 'polypeptide(L)'
;MKALSPGQLRIARALAATLFDDGSGVPAERLDYAMTELARYVARVGRLTRLALAFALWVMQLAPLLCLGIFRRFTEASAEIRHRCLRRLEVSWLGLSVVLLKTLLSLVYFEHPDALASTGYDAQGLLGPAWVVDGAPARLRVIEGAPELEPVASLPQLARGAAGGA
;
A
#
# COMPACT_ATOMS: atom_id res chain seq x y z
N MET A 1 0.79 -29.02 1.05
CA MET A 1 1.56 -28.27 0.04
C MET A 1 2.08 -26.99 0.69
N LYS A 2 3.40 -26.76 0.56
CA LYS A 2 4.24 -25.92 1.44
C LYS A 2 3.96 -24.41 1.28
N ALA A 3 4.44 -23.62 2.24
CA ALA A 3 4.45 -22.16 2.26
C ALA A 3 5.12 -21.54 1.01
N LEU A 4 5.18 -20.21 0.92
CA LEU A 4 5.91 -19.52 -0.17
C LEU A 4 7.31 -20.11 -0.35
N SER A 5 7.75 -20.25 -1.61
CA SER A 5 9.10 -20.70 -1.89
C SER A 5 10.14 -19.63 -1.48
N PRO A 6 11.40 -20.00 -1.20
CA PRO A 6 12.46 -19.03 -0.92
C PRO A 6 12.62 -18.00 -2.05
N GLY A 7 12.41 -18.40 -3.30
CA GLY A 7 12.42 -17.49 -4.45
C GLY A 7 11.32 -16.43 -4.39
N GLN A 8 10.11 -16.84 -4.02
CA GLN A 8 8.96 -15.93 -3.86
C GLN A 8 9.16 -14.93 -2.72
N LEU A 9 9.70 -15.39 -1.59
CA LEU A 9 10.04 -14.50 -0.47
C LEU A 9 11.11 -13.48 -0.84
N ARG A 10 12.11 -13.85 -1.66
CA ARG A 10 13.08 -12.86 -2.17
C ARG A 10 12.43 -11.78 -3.03
N ILE A 11 11.46 -12.15 -3.86
CA ILE A 11 10.72 -11.17 -4.68
C ILE A 11 9.89 -10.26 -3.78
N ALA A 12 9.16 -10.83 -2.82
CA ALA A 12 8.36 -10.09 -1.86
C ALA A 12 9.22 -9.14 -1.00
N ARG A 13 10.40 -9.57 -0.56
CA ARG A 13 11.36 -8.75 0.20
C ARG A 13 11.86 -7.58 -0.64
N ALA A 14 12.26 -7.84 -1.88
CA ALA A 14 12.72 -6.79 -2.79
C ALA A 14 11.61 -5.77 -3.09
N LEU A 15 10.36 -6.22 -3.21
CA LEU A 15 9.20 -5.36 -3.40
C LEU A 15 8.91 -4.55 -2.14
N ALA A 16 8.88 -5.16 -0.95
CA ALA A 16 8.69 -4.46 0.32
C ALA A 16 9.77 -3.38 0.55
N ALA A 17 11.03 -3.72 0.28
CA ALA A 17 12.15 -2.78 0.32
C ALA A 17 12.02 -1.65 -0.72
N THR A 18 11.24 -1.83 -1.79
CA THR A 18 10.96 -0.75 -2.76
C THR A 18 9.73 0.07 -2.34
N LEU A 19 8.74 -0.57 -1.70
CA LEU A 19 7.48 0.07 -1.33
C LEU A 19 7.60 0.97 -0.11
N PHE A 20 8.38 0.55 0.87
CA PHE A 20 8.46 1.19 2.19
C PHE A 20 9.75 1.98 2.38
N ASP A 21 10.57 2.11 1.35
CA ASP A 21 11.76 2.98 1.38
C ASP A 21 11.33 4.44 1.29
N ASP A 22 11.64 5.19 2.34
CA ASP A 22 11.40 6.63 2.46
C ASP A 22 12.62 7.47 2.04
N GLY A 23 13.65 6.83 1.49
CA GLY A 23 14.92 7.44 1.10
C GLY A 23 16.05 7.22 2.11
N SER A 24 15.74 6.71 3.32
CA SER A 24 16.75 6.32 4.32
C SER A 24 17.09 4.82 4.26
N GLY A 25 16.35 4.04 3.46
CA GLY A 25 16.44 2.59 3.42
C GLY A 25 15.57 1.92 4.50
N VAL A 26 15.08 0.72 4.19
CA VAL A 26 14.25 -0.05 5.13
C VAL A 26 15.15 -0.94 6.01
N PRO A 27 15.02 -0.91 7.35
CA PRO A 27 15.73 -1.81 8.25
C PRO A 27 15.51 -3.28 7.88
N ALA A 28 16.59 -4.07 7.89
CA ALA A 28 16.55 -5.48 7.48
C ALA A 28 15.61 -6.30 8.36
N GLU A 29 15.59 -6.02 9.66
CA GLU A 29 14.79 -6.68 10.69
C GLU A 29 13.30 -6.54 10.40
N ARG A 30 12.85 -5.35 9.99
CA ARG A 30 11.44 -5.09 9.62
C ARG A 30 11.05 -5.90 8.39
N LEU A 31 11.93 -5.98 7.39
CA LEU A 31 11.69 -6.79 6.21
C LEU A 31 11.65 -8.29 6.55
N ASP A 32 12.55 -8.78 7.41
CA ASP A 32 12.58 -10.18 7.85
C ASP A 32 11.33 -10.58 8.63
N TYR A 33 10.85 -9.70 9.53
CA TYR A 33 9.57 -9.87 10.20
C TYR A 33 8.42 -9.96 9.19
N ALA A 34 8.32 -8.99 8.28
CA ALA A 34 7.26 -8.97 7.26
C ALA A 34 7.26 -10.23 6.38
N MET A 35 8.43 -10.76 6.01
CA MET A 35 8.53 -12.01 5.25
C MET A 35 8.08 -13.22 6.06
N THR A 36 8.38 -13.22 7.35
CA THR A 36 7.95 -14.28 8.28
C THR A 36 6.44 -14.27 8.44
N GLU A 37 5.82 -13.11 8.66
CA GLU A 37 4.36 -12.99 8.75
C GLU A 37 3.68 -13.31 7.43
N LEU A 38 4.22 -12.85 6.30
CA LEU A 38 3.71 -13.21 4.98
C LEU A 38 3.72 -14.73 4.76
N ALA A 39 4.80 -15.41 5.14
CA ALA A 39 4.90 -16.86 5.03
C ALA A 39 3.83 -17.58 5.90
N ARG A 40 3.59 -17.08 7.12
CA ARG A 40 2.53 -17.61 8.01
C ARG A 40 1.13 -17.34 7.46
N TYR A 41 0.86 -16.14 6.95
CA TYR A 41 -0.39 -15.77 6.32
C TYR A 41 -0.69 -16.71 5.15
N VAL A 42 0.27 -16.88 4.24
CA VAL A 42 0.12 -17.76 3.07
C VAL A 42 -0.08 -19.22 3.47
N ALA A 43 0.49 -19.67 4.60
CA ALA A 43 0.26 -21.01 5.11
C ALA A 43 -1.19 -21.25 5.56
N ARG A 44 -1.97 -20.19 5.85
CA ARG A 44 -3.37 -20.27 6.31
C ARG A 44 -4.39 -20.04 5.19
N VAL A 45 -4.03 -19.35 4.10
CA VAL A 45 -4.98 -19.08 3.01
C VAL A 45 -5.22 -20.30 2.10
N GLY A 46 -6.37 -20.28 1.42
CA GLY A 46 -6.80 -21.31 0.46
C GLY A 46 -5.94 -21.36 -0.81
N ARG A 47 -6.03 -22.48 -1.54
CA ARG A 47 -5.16 -22.78 -2.71
C ARG A 47 -5.25 -21.71 -3.81
N LEU A 48 -6.46 -21.20 -4.08
CA LEU A 48 -6.69 -20.18 -5.11
C LEU A 48 -5.95 -18.88 -4.79
N THR A 49 -6.03 -18.41 -3.54
CA THR A 49 -5.29 -17.22 -3.08
C THR A 49 -3.79 -17.41 -3.19
N ARG A 50 -3.27 -18.60 -2.86
CA ARG A 50 -1.84 -18.91 -3.03
C ARG A 50 -1.40 -18.84 -4.49
N LEU A 51 -2.24 -19.35 -5.40
CA LEU A 51 -1.98 -19.29 -6.83
C LEU A 51 -1.97 -17.86 -7.34
N ALA A 52 -2.96 -17.05 -6.94
CA ALA A 52 -3.04 -15.63 -7.28
C ALA A 52 -1.79 -14.86 -6.78
N LEU A 53 -1.35 -15.13 -5.55
CA LEU A 53 -0.14 -14.53 -5.00
C LEU A 53 1.13 -14.96 -5.74
N ALA A 54 1.25 -16.26 -6.04
CA ALA A 54 2.37 -16.79 -6.81
C ALA A 54 2.43 -16.14 -8.21
N PHE A 55 1.28 -15.99 -8.87
CA PHE A 55 1.16 -15.32 -10.15
C PHE A 55 1.56 -13.84 -10.05
N ALA A 56 1.05 -13.11 -9.05
CA ALA A 56 1.40 -11.70 -8.85
C ALA A 56 2.91 -11.50 -8.62
N LEU A 57 3.55 -12.36 -7.82
CA LEU A 57 5.00 -12.33 -7.61
C LEU A 57 5.78 -12.67 -8.90
N TRP A 58 5.28 -13.59 -9.71
CA TRP A 58 5.87 -13.92 -11.00
C TRP A 58 5.78 -12.75 -11.99
N VAL A 59 4.61 -12.09 -12.06
CA VAL A 59 4.43 -10.84 -12.82
C VAL A 59 5.42 -9.78 -12.35
N MET A 60 5.58 -9.61 -11.03
CA MET A 60 6.52 -8.64 -10.47
C MET A 60 7.95 -8.95 -10.89
N GLN A 61 8.35 -10.23 -10.88
CA GLN A 61 9.69 -10.64 -11.29
C GLN A 61 10.00 -10.31 -12.75
N LEU A 62 8.98 -10.33 -13.61
CA LEU A 62 9.05 -9.97 -15.02
C LEU A 62 8.80 -8.49 -15.31
N ALA A 63 8.48 -7.67 -14.30
CA ALA A 63 8.13 -6.27 -14.49
C ALA A 63 9.19 -5.44 -15.25
N PRO A 64 10.52 -5.63 -15.08
CA PRO A 64 11.50 -4.90 -15.89
C PRO A 64 11.41 -5.20 -17.38
N LEU A 65 11.10 -6.45 -17.74
CA LEU A 65 10.89 -6.84 -19.13
C LEU A 65 9.57 -6.27 -19.66
N LEU A 66 8.48 -6.46 -18.91
CA LEU A 66 7.13 -6.06 -19.32
C LEU A 66 6.94 -4.54 -19.42
N CYS A 67 7.57 -3.76 -18.53
CA CYS A 67 7.36 -2.32 -18.44
C CYS A 67 8.46 -1.49 -19.10
N LEU A 68 9.70 -1.99 -19.15
CA LEU A 68 10.87 -1.25 -19.61
C LEU A 68 11.62 -1.93 -20.76
N GLY A 69 11.26 -3.16 -21.15
CA GLY A 69 11.95 -3.91 -22.19
C GLY A 69 13.35 -4.40 -21.79
N ILE A 70 13.65 -4.44 -20.49
CA ILE A 70 14.98 -4.82 -19.98
C ILE A 70 14.99 -6.29 -19.61
N PHE A 71 15.93 -7.06 -20.17
CA PHE A 71 16.18 -8.47 -19.80
C PHE A 71 16.90 -8.59 -18.45
N ARG A 72 16.24 -8.11 -17.39
CA ARG A 72 16.68 -8.26 -15.99
C ARG A 72 15.49 -8.64 -15.12
N ARG A 73 15.78 -9.34 -14.04
CA ARG A 73 14.79 -9.67 -13.01
C ARG A 73 14.59 -8.51 -12.05
N PHE A 74 13.38 -8.36 -11.52
CA PHE A 74 13.08 -7.31 -10.54
C PHE A 74 14.01 -7.36 -9.32
N THR A 75 14.26 -8.56 -8.80
CA THR A 75 15.18 -8.78 -7.65
C THR A 75 16.63 -8.38 -7.93
N GLU A 76 17.05 -8.31 -9.19
CA GLU A 76 18.42 -7.98 -9.61
C GLU A 76 18.54 -6.53 -10.11
N ALA A 77 17.39 -5.85 -10.29
CA ALA A 77 17.34 -4.47 -10.72
C ALA A 77 17.76 -3.51 -9.59
N SER A 78 18.28 -2.33 -9.96
CA SER A 78 18.54 -1.24 -9.01
C SER A 78 17.24 -0.67 -8.44
N ALA A 79 17.30 -0.02 -7.28
CA ALA A 79 16.13 0.60 -6.64
C ALA A 79 15.37 1.54 -7.61
N GLU A 80 16.09 2.40 -8.34
CA GLU A 80 15.49 3.30 -9.34
C GLU A 80 14.69 2.55 -10.42
N ILE A 81 15.23 1.45 -10.95
CA ILE A 81 14.53 0.63 -11.94
C ILE A 81 13.30 -0.01 -11.30
N ARG A 82 13.42 -0.53 -10.08
CA ARG A 82 12.30 -1.14 -9.35
C ARG A 82 11.14 -0.15 -9.15
N HIS A 83 11.41 1.09 -8.73
CA HIS A 83 10.40 2.13 -8.60
C HIS A 83 9.75 2.48 -9.94
N ARG A 84 10.52 2.60 -11.02
CA ARG A 84 9.98 2.84 -12.37
C ARG A 84 9.07 1.72 -12.85
N CYS A 85 9.49 0.46 -12.66
CA CYS A 85 8.68 -0.72 -12.97
C CYS A 85 7.37 -0.69 -12.20
N LEU A 86 7.44 -0.44 -10.89
CA LEU A 86 6.28 -0.41 -10.01
C LEU A 86 5.26 0.64 -10.47
N ARG A 87 5.69 1.88 -10.69
CA ARG A 87 4.80 2.95 -11.19
C ARG A 87 4.15 2.63 -12.54
N ARG A 88 4.89 2.03 -13.47
CA ARG A 88 4.34 1.64 -14.78
C ARG A 88 3.36 0.48 -14.68
N LEU A 89 3.65 -0.49 -13.81
CA LEU A 89 2.81 -1.67 -13.64
C LEU A 89 1.49 -1.30 -12.97
N GLU A 90 1.48 -0.33 -12.04
CA GLU A 90 0.27 0.18 -11.38
C GLU A 90 -0.78 0.73 -12.34
N VAL A 91 -0.35 1.44 -13.38
CA VAL A 91 -1.25 2.02 -14.39
C VAL A 91 -1.57 1.07 -15.55
N SER A 92 -1.03 -0.15 -15.52
CA SER A 92 -1.21 -1.14 -16.57
C SER A 92 -2.39 -2.09 -16.30
N TRP A 93 -2.75 -2.90 -17.30
CA TRP A 93 -3.74 -3.97 -17.14
C TRP A 93 -3.37 -5.01 -16.06
N LEU A 94 -2.08 -5.12 -15.71
CA LEU A 94 -1.58 -5.97 -14.63
C LEU A 94 -1.56 -5.28 -13.26
N GLY A 95 -2.07 -4.05 -13.15
CA GLY A 95 -2.06 -3.23 -11.94
C GLY A 95 -2.72 -3.92 -10.74
N LEU A 96 -3.71 -4.79 -10.96
CA LEU A 96 -4.33 -5.59 -9.90
C LEU A 96 -3.33 -6.47 -9.15
N SER A 97 -2.29 -6.97 -9.84
CA SER A 97 -1.22 -7.74 -9.21
C SER A 97 -0.44 -6.87 -8.22
N VAL A 98 -0.18 -5.61 -8.58
CA VAL A 98 0.49 -4.66 -7.70
C VAL A 98 -0.38 -4.31 -6.51
N VAL A 99 -1.67 -4.05 -6.74
CA VAL A 99 -2.63 -3.78 -5.66
C VAL A 99 -2.67 -4.94 -4.66
N LEU A 100 -2.81 -6.18 -5.15
CA LEU A 100 -2.80 -7.38 -4.29
C LEU A 100 -1.52 -7.45 -3.44
N LEU A 101 -0.35 -7.26 -4.06
CA LEU A 101 0.92 -7.34 -3.37
C LEU A 101 1.12 -6.20 -2.37
N LYS A 102 0.78 -4.96 -2.75
CA LYS A 102 0.83 -3.80 -1.85
C LYS A 102 -0.06 -4.03 -0.64
N THR A 103 -1.31 -4.45 -0.86
CA THR A 103 -2.27 -4.69 0.24
C THR A 103 -1.73 -5.71 1.23
N LEU A 104 -1.27 -6.87 0.73
CA LEU A 104 -0.75 -7.92 1.59
C LEU A 104 0.55 -7.52 2.30
N LEU A 105 1.47 -6.86 1.59
CA LEU A 105 2.73 -6.42 2.18
C LEU A 105 2.52 -5.29 3.20
N SER A 106 1.62 -4.35 2.95
CA SER A 106 1.28 -3.31 3.90
C SER A 106 0.65 -3.89 5.16
N LEU A 107 -0.26 -4.85 5.02
CA LEU A 107 -0.87 -5.53 6.16
C LEU A 107 0.20 -6.13 7.09
N VAL A 108 1.12 -6.93 6.54
CA VAL A 108 2.14 -7.62 7.36
C VAL A 108 3.31 -6.71 7.78
N TYR A 109 3.65 -5.69 7.01
CA TYR A 109 4.74 -4.76 7.33
C TYR A 109 4.36 -3.86 8.52
N PHE A 110 3.14 -3.32 8.51
CA PHE A 110 2.64 -2.50 9.60
C PHE A 110 2.20 -3.29 10.83
N GLU A 111 2.30 -4.62 10.84
CA GLU A 111 2.17 -5.39 12.09
C GLU A 111 3.41 -5.28 12.99
N HIS A 112 4.55 -4.82 12.46
CA HIS A 112 5.76 -4.64 13.27
C HIS A 112 5.57 -3.50 14.29
N PRO A 113 5.92 -3.69 15.58
CA PRO A 113 5.70 -2.68 16.63
C PRO A 113 6.35 -1.32 16.30
N ASP A 114 7.56 -1.33 15.76
CA ASP A 114 8.23 -0.07 15.35
C ASP A 114 7.59 0.61 14.14
N ALA A 115 6.97 -0.16 13.24
CA ALA A 115 6.24 0.42 12.10
C ALA A 115 4.93 1.03 12.58
N LEU A 116 4.24 0.40 13.54
CA LEU A 116 3.06 0.96 14.21
C LEU A 116 3.39 2.26 14.95
N ALA A 117 4.50 2.27 15.71
CA ALA A 117 4.92 3.46 16.43
C ALA A 117 5.14 4.66 15.49
N SER A 118 5.65 4.42 14.27
CA SER A 118 5.84 5.48 13.27
C SER A 118 4.53 6.05 12.70
N THR A 119 3.41 5.34 12.80
CA THR A 119 2.08 5.82 12.40
C THR A 119 1.30 6.47 13.54
N GLY A 120 1.90 6.56 14.73
CA GLY A 120 1.27 7.15 15.92
C GLY A 120 0.34 6.22 16.68
N TYR A 121 0.40 4.89 16.44
CA TYR A 121 -0.33 3.88 17.19
C TYR A 121 0.63 2.95 17.93
N ASP A 122 0.30 2.56 19.17
CA ASP A 122 0.98 1.42 19.80
C ASP A 122 0.24 0.11 19.47
N ALA A 123 0.97 -1.01 19.50
CA ALA A 123 0.43 -2.35 19.27
C ALA A 123 -0.62 -2.79 20.32
N GLN A 124 -0.86 -1.98 21.35
CA GLN A 124 -1.76 -2.26 22.47
C GLN A 124 -3.06 -1.44 22.39
N GLY A 125 -3.20 -0.54 21.40
CA GLY A 125 -4.33 0.38 21.27
C GLY A 125 -4.43 1.40 22.42
N LEU A 126 -3.37 1.59 23.20
CA LEU A 126 -3.35 2.43 24.40
C LEU A 126 -2.96 3.88 24.11
N LEU A 127 -2.23 4.13 23.04
CA LEU A 127 -2.10 5.46 22.45
C LEU A 127 -3.28 5.67 21.49
N GLY A 128 -4.27 6.45 21.94
CA GLY A 128 -5.33 6.98 21.09
C GLY A 128 -4.75 7.74 19.88
N PRO A 129 -5.56 7.99 18.83
CA PRO A 129 -5.05 8.52 17.57
C PRO A 129 -4.26 9.81 17.80
N ALA A 130 -3.16 10.00 17.06
CA ALA A 130 -2.19 11.09 17.25
C ALA A 130 -2.76 12.54 17.19
N TRP A 131 -4.04 12.73 16.84
CA TRP A 131 -4.75 14.01 16.95
C TRP A 131 -5.39 14.24 18.33
N VAL A 132 -5.31 13.28 19.25
CA VAL A 132 -5.59 13.46 20.68
C VAL A 132 -4.33 13.99 21.36
N VAL A 133 -3.86 15.14 20.89
CA VAL A 133 -2.97 15.99 21.68
C VAL A 133 -3.91 16.81 22.56
N ASP A 134 -3.69 16.74 23.87
CA ASP A 134 -4.53 17.24 24.99
C ASP A 134 -5.60 16.29 25.54
N GLY A 135 -5.15 15.19 26.14
CA GLY A 135 -5.57 14.79 27.50
C GLY A 135 -7.05 14.48 27.80
N ALA A 136 -7.95 14.47 26.82
CA ALA A 136 -9.34 14.11 27.00
C ALA A 136 -9.74 13.02 26.01
N PRO A 137 -10.35 11.90 26.46
CA PRO A 137 -10.91 10.94 25.51
C PRO A 137 -11.97 11.66 24.69
N ALA A 138 -11.75 11.76 23.38
CA ALA A 138 -12.73 12.29 22.45
C ALA A 138 -14.00 11.44 22.56
N ARG A 139 -14.97 11.91 23.36
CA ARG A 139 -16.32 11.36 23.34
C ARG A 139 -16.84 11.63 21.95
N LEU A 140 -16.99 10.56 21.15
CA LEU A 140 -17.80 10.58 19.94
C LEU A 140 -19.18 11.10 20.33
N ARG A 141 -19.43 12.39 20.11
CA ARG A 141 -20.79 12.93 20.12
C ARG A 141 -21.42 12.47 18.82
N VAL A 142 -22.22 11.41 18.91
CA VAL A 142 -23.20 11.11 17.87
C VAL A 142 -24.12 12.32 17.79
N ILE A 143 -24.03 13.06 16.69
CA ILE A 143 -24.95 14.16 16.42
C ILE A 143 -26.28 13.50 16.01
N GLU A 144 -27.11 13.17 16.99
CA GLU A 144 -28.51 12.76 16.78
C GLU A 144 -29.32 14.01 16.42
N GLY A 145 -29.13 14.49 15.19
CA GLY A 145 -29.82 15.66 14.68
C GLY A 145 -29.22 16.04 13.35
N ALA A 146 -29.98 15.81 12.27
CA ALA A 146 -29.66 16.43 11.00
C ALA A 146 -29.53 17.94 11.24
N PRO A 147 -28.42 18.59 10.87
CA PRO A 147 -28.37 20.04 10.91
C PRO A 147 -29.49 20.54 10.01
N GLU A 148 -30.39 21.33 10.59
CA GLU A 148 -31.38 22.08 9.82
C GLU A 148 -30.62 22.86 8.76
N LEU A 149 -30.81 22.48 7.50
CA LEU A 149 -30.12 23.09 6.37
C LEU A 149 -30.60 24.55 6.29
N GLU A 150 -29.83 25.46 6.87
CA GLU A 150 -29.90 26.88 6.55
C GLU A 150 -29.96 27.02 5.02
N PRO A 151 -30.96 27.70 4.46
CA PRO A 151 -31.11 27.80 3.02
C PRO A 151 -29.87 28.48 2.46
N VAL A 152 -29.06 27.70 1.75
CA VAL A 152 -27.86 28.16 1.05
C VAL A 152 -28.27 29.35 0.19
N ALA A 153 -27.78 30.53 0.54
CA ALA A 153 -27.95 31.74 -0.26
C ALA A 153 -27.49 31.42 -1.69
N SER A 154 -28.40 31.64 -2.63
CA SER A 154 -28.24 31.35 -4.05
C SER A 154 -26.88 31.85 -4.55
N LEU A 155 -26.04 30.94 -5.04
CA LEU A 155 -24.81 31.31 -5.75
C LEU A 155 -25.16 32.26 -6.90
N PRO A 156 -24.40 33.34 -7.13
CA PRO A 156 -24.65 34.24 -8.24
C PRO A 156 -24.54 33.45 -9.55
N GLN A 157 -25.58 33.53 -10.39
CA GLN A 157 -25.61 32.87 -11.69
C GLN A 157 -24.44 33.40 -12.53
N LEU A 158 -23.45 32.53 -12.76
CA LEU A 158 -22.39 32.75 -13.74
C LEU A 158 -23.04 33.07 -15.08
N ALA A 159 -22.85 34.31 -15.52
CA ALA A 159 -23.39 34.84 -16.75
C ALA A 159 -23.04 33.93 -17.93
N ARG A 160 -24.08 33.42 -18.60
CA ARG A 160 -23.96 32.79 -19.90
C ARG A 160 -23.50 33.84 -20.92
N GLY A 161 -22.46 33.50 -21.66
CA GLY A 161 -22.31 33.92 -23.05
C GLY A 161 -21.51 35.19 -23.30
N ALA A 162 -20.19 35.05 -23.40
CA ALA A 162 -19.39 35.85 -24.31
C ALA A 162 -18.91 34.93 -25.45
N ALA A 163 -19.78 34.71 -26.42
CA ALA A 163 -19.43 34.19 -27.75
C ALA A 163 -19.77 35.31 -28.74
N GLY A 164 -18.75 35.87 -29.40
CA GLY A 164 -18.90 36.94 -30.38
C GLY A 164 -17.63 37.77 -30.55
N GLY A 165 -16.54 37.11 -30.98
CA GLY A 165 -15.39 37.81 -31.55
C GLY A 165 -15.71 38.23 -32.99
N ALA A 166 -15.38 39.49 -33.30
CA ALA A 166 -15.35 40.05 -34.64
C ALA A 166 -14.20 39.47 -35.48
#